data_AF-A0A8S3KAW6-F1
#
_entry.id   AF-A0A8S3KAW6-F1
#
_cell.length_a   1.000
_cell.length_b   1.000
_cell.length_c   1.000
_cell.angle_alpha   90.00
_cell.angle_beta   90.00
_cell.angle_gamma   90.00
#
_symmetry.space_group_name_H-M   'P 1'
#
loop_
_entity.id
_entity.type
_entity.pdbx_description
1 polymer ?
#
loop_
_entity_poly.entity_id
_entity_poly.type
_entity_poly.pdbx_seq_one_letter_code
_entity_poly.pdbx_strand_id
1 'polypeptide(L)' 'CAFIIIKFSPLGSVDPIHSNMNAIYIELVEDSLTEFVYPAELGGLQYELSALNYGIQVN' A
#
# COMPACT_ATOMS: atom_id res chain seq x y z
N CYS A 1 0.39 6.93 17.07
CA CYS A 1 -0.29 6.11 16.05
C CYS A 1 0.56 6.14 14.80
N ALA A 2 1.29 5.08 14.51
CA ALA A 2 1.96 4.86 13.24
C ALA A 2 2.30 3.37 13.23
N PHE A 3 1.44 2.55 12.62
CA PHE A 3 1.76 1.13 12.43
C PHE A 3 2.35 0.99 11.03
N ILE A 4 3.57 1.51 10.87
CA ILE A 4 4.28 1.47 9.59
C ILE A 4 4.74 0.05 9.32
N ILE A 5 3.91 -0.74 8.63
CA ILE A 5 4.27 -2.06 8.12
C ILE A 5 5.04 -1.85 6.82
N ILE A 6 6.36 -1.84 6.88
CA ILE A 6 7.20 -1.89 5.67
C ILE A 6 7.41 -3.35 5.30
N LYS A 7 6.75 -3.81 4.24
CA LYS A 7 7.08 -5.09 3.61
C LYS A 7 8.30 -4.89 2.72
N PHE A 8 9.50 -5.02 3.29
CA PHE A 8 10.74 -5.04 2.52
C PHE A 8 10.77 -6.30 1.65
N SER A 9 10.73 -6.11 0.33
CA SER A 9 10.94 -7.17 -0.63
C SER A 9 11.92 -6.67 -1.68
N PRO A 10 13.09 -7.30 -1.84
CA PRO A 10 14.05 -6.91 -2.88
C PRO A 10 13.41 -7.00 -4.26
N LEU A 11 12.39 -7.84 -4.45
CA LEU A 11 11.62 -8.01 -5.70
C LEU A 11 10.77 -6.79 -6.08
N GLY A 12 10.43 -5.91 -5.15
CA GLY A 12 9.55 -4.77 -5.42
C GLY A 12 10.19 -3.71 -6.35
N SER A 13 11.50 -3.76 -6.55
CA SER A 13 12.24 -2.77 -7.35
C SER A 13 13.49 -3.33 -8.03
N VAL A 14 13.51 -4.65 -8.32
CA VAL A 14 14.61 -5.29 -9.06
C VAL A 14 14.75 -4.70 -10.46
N ASP A 15 13.63 -4.36 -11.08
CA ASP A 15 13.56 -3.84 -12.43
C ASP A 15 12.37 -2.88 -12.57
N PRO A 16 12.39 -2.02 -13.60
CA PRO A 16 11.32 -1.05 -13.82
C PRO A 16 9.93 -1.70 -13.97
N ILE A 17 9.86 -2.95 -14.45
CA ILE A 17 8.60 -3.67 -14.61
C ILE A 17 8.05 -4.08 -13.25
N HIS A 18 8.87 -4.63 -12.36
CA HIS A 18 8.45 -4.95 -10.99
C HIS A 18 8.06 -3.72 -10.17
N SER A 19 8.73 -2.58 -10.38
CA SER A 19 8.32 -1.31 -9.76
C SER A 19 6.94 -0.86 -10.25
N ASN A 20 6.66 -0.97 -11.56
CA ASN A 20 5.36 -0.65 -12.13
C ASN A 20 4.27 -1.63 -11.68
N MET A 21 4.58 -2.93 -11.60
CA MET A 21 3.67 -3.95 -11.06
C MET A 21 3.35 -3.70 -9.58
N ASN A 22 4.32 -3.25 -8.79
CA ASN A 22 4.11 -2.90 -7.39
C ASN A 22 3.18 -1.69 -7.25
N ALA A 23 3.33 -0.66 -8.10
CA ALA A 23 2.43 0.48 -8.11
C ALA A 23 0.99 0.07 -8.47
N ILE A 24 0.81 -0.70 -9.55
CA ILE A 24 -0.51 -1.22 -9.95
C ILE A 24 -1.12 -2.11 -8.87
N TYR A 25 -0.31 -2.93 -8.18
CA TYR A 25 -0.78 -3.77 -7.09
C TYR A 25 -1.36 -2.94 -5.94
N ILE A 26 -0.69 -1.84 -5.56
CA ILE A 26 -1.19 -0.96 -4.50
C ILE A 26 -2.52 -0.32 -4.90
N GLU A 27 -2.63 0.23 -6.12
CA GLU A 27 -3.88 0.83 -6.60
C GLU A 27 -5.04 -0.17 -6.57
N LEU A 28 -4.81 -1.41 -7.02
CA LEU A 28 -5.82 -2.46 -6.98
C LEU A 28 -6.20 -2.86 -5.54
N VAL A 29 -5.24 -2.86 -4.63
CA VAL A 29 -5.49 -3.17 -3.22
C VAL A 29 -6.31 -2.06 -2.56
N GLU A 30 -5.98 -0.79 -2.79
CA GLU A 30 -6.76 0.36 -2.31
C GLU A 30 -8.20 0.33 -2.85
N ASP A 31 -8.37 0.08 -4.15
CA ASP A 31 -9.70 -0.05 -4.76
C ASP A 31 -10.51 -1.17 -4.10
N SER A 32 -9.89 -2.34 -3.88
CA SER A 32 -10.55 -3.48 -3.23
C SER A 32 -10.90 -3.25 -1.76
N LEU A 33 -10.12 -2.43 -1.06
CA LEU A 33 -10.30 -2.15 0.37
C LEU A 33 -11.25 -0.98 0.62
N THR A 34 -11.43 -0.07 -0.35
CA THR A 34 -12.21 1.17 -0.18
C THR A 34 -13.57 0.95 0.49
N GLU A 35 -14.36 -0.04 0.02
CA GLU A 35 -15.67 -0.33 0.62
C GLU A 35 -15.55 -0.89 2.06
N PHE A 36 -14.52 -1.69 2.32
CA PHE A 36 -14.27 -2.28 3.63
C PHE A 36 -13.80 -1.25 4.65
N VAL A 37 -12.99 -0.28 4.25
CA VAL A 37 -12.43 0.72 5.18
C VAL A 37 -13.40 1.88 5.41
N TYR A 38 -14.43 2.03 4.57
CA TYR A 38 -15.44 3.08 4.70
C TYR A 38 -16.04 3.25 6.12
N PRO A 39 -16.43 2.18 6.86
CA PRO A 39 -16.91 2.34 8.24
C PRO A 39 -15.82 2.80 9.22
N ALA A 40 -14.56 2.42 8.97
CA ALA A 40 -13.42 2.82 9.78
C ALA A 40 -13.07 4.31 9.54
N GLU A 41 -13.18 4.78 8.30
CA GLU A 41 -13.02 6.19 7.93
C GLU A 41 -14.09 7.07 8.59
N LEU A 42 -15.35 6.62 8.62
CA LEU A 42 -16.42 7.29 9.37
C LEU A 42 -16.13 7.35 10.87
N GLY A 43 -15.39 6.38 11.40
CA GLY A 43 -14.89 6.34 12.77
C GLY A 43 -13.62 7.16 13.01
N GLY A 44 -13.09 7.84 12.00
CA GLY A 44 -11.87 8.65 12.07
C GLY A 44 -10.56 7.85 11.94
N LEU A 45 -10.63 6.58 11.53
CA LEU A 45 -9.47 5.73 11.27
C LEU A 45 -9.19 5.71 9.77
N GLN A 46 -8.06 6.28 9.37
CA GLN A 46 -7.59 6.33 7.99
C GLN A 46 -6.33 5.48 7.84
N TYR A 47 -6.05 5.07 6.61
CA TYR A 47 -4.83 4.37 6.23
C TYR A 47 -4.29 4.98 4.94
N GLU A 48 -2.99 4.88 4.71
CA GLU A 48 -2.34 5.29 3.46
C GLU A 48 -1.44 4.17 2.97
N LEU A 49 -1.56 3.75 1.70
CA LEU A 49 -0.63 2.80 1.09
C LEU A 49 0.30 3.53 0.12
N SER A 50 1.59 3.18 0.13
CA SER A 50 2.58 3.80 -0.75
C SER A 50 3.64 2.82 -1.23
N ALA A 51 3.92 2.85 -2.53
CA ALA A 51 5.02 2.09 -3.14
C ALA A 51 6.34 2.83 -2.89
N LEU A 52 7.28 2.16 -2.24
CA LEU A 52 8.66 2.61 -2.08
C LEU A 52 9.60 1.74 -2.92
N ASN A 53 10.77 2.27 -3.24
CA ASN A 53 11.83 1.55 -3.98
C ASN A 53 12.39 0.31 -3.26
N TYR A 54 11.88 -0.02 -2.07
CA TYR A 54 12.28 -1.19 -1.30
C TYR A 54 11.08 -2.02 -0.84
N GLY A 55 9.84 -1.65 -1.22
CA GLY A 55 8.64 -2.35 -0.77
C GLY A 55 7.37 -1.51 -0.76
N ILE A 56 6.50 -1.82 0.20
CA ILE A 56 5.22 -1.14 0.41
C ILE A 56 5.19 -0.62 1.84
N GLN A 57 4.76 0.62 2.02
CA GLN A 57 4.52 1.24 3.32
C GLN A 57 3.02 1.46 3.52
N VAL A 58 2.57 1.19 4.74
CA VAL A 58 1.21 1.49 5.23
C VAL A 58 1.34 2.55 6.33
N ASN A 59 0.61 3.67 6.28
CA ASN A 59 0.60 4.71 7.32
C ASN A 59 -0.71 4.65 8.12
#